data_AF-A0A2A2WA80-F1
#
_entry.id   AF-A0A2A2WA80-F1
#
_cell.length_a   1.000
_cell.length_b   1.000
_cell.length_c   1.000
_cell.angle_alpha   90.00
_cell.angle_beta   90.00
_cell.angle_gamma   90.00
#
_symmetry.space_group_name_H-M   'P 1'
#
loop_
_entity.id
_entity.type
_entity.pdbx_description
1 polymer ?
#
loop_
_entity_poly.entity_id
_entity_poly.type
_entity_poly.pdbx_seq_one_letter_code
_entity_poly.pdbx_strand_id
1 'polypeptide(L)'
;MTESPNIVQRLAQAIGTAKEMGFEVRKIVLDEQMPGWCQIGPRKILFLDLTASTGEQLEQIDEIIASYCNQREDRREGRLAA
;
A
#
# COMPACT_ATOMS: atom_id res chain seq x y z
N MET A 1 8.91 -29.21 -3.51
CA MET A 1 9.75 -28.04 -3.18
C MET A 1 9.00 -26.82 -3.66
N THR A 2 8.49 -25.99 -2.77
CA THR A 2 7.87 -24.71 -3.14
C THR A 2 9.01 -23.72 -3.39
N GLU A 3 9.24 -23.35 -4.65
CA GLU A 3 10.19 -22.30 -5.00
C GLU A 3 9.83 -21.00 -4.28
N SER A 4 10.83 -20.26 -3.82
CA SER A 4 10.63 -18.93 -3.24
C SER A 4 9.94 -18.03 -4.28
N PRO A 5 8.92 -17.25 -3.88
CA PRO A 5 8.15 -16.45 -4.82
C PRO A 5 9.03 -15.39 -5.49
N ASN A 6 8.89 -15.25 -6.80
CA ASN A 6 9.60 -14.23 -7.56
C ASN A 6 9.01 -12.83 -7.30
N ILE A 7 9.68 -11.78 -7.79
CA ILE A 7 9.28 -10.39 -7.54
C ILE A 7 7.87 -10.06 -8.01
N VAL A 8 7.43 -10.63 -9.13
CA VAL A 8 6.07 -10.41 -9.67
C VAL A 8 5.02 -11.06 -8.77
N GLN A 9 5.29 -12.28 -8.28
CA GLN A 9 4.42 -12.98 -7.34
C GLN A 9 4.33 -12.25 -6.01
N ARG A 10 5.45 -11.73 -5.50
CA ARG A 10 5.48 -10.91 -4.28
C ARG A 10 4.68 -9.63 -4.42
N LEU A 11 4.83 -8.90 -5.54
CA LEU A 11 4.02 -7.71 -5.82
C LEU A 11 2.52 -8.05 -5.92
N ALA A 12 2.17 -9.14 -6.60
CA ALA A 12 0.78 -9.60 -6.69
C ALA A 12 0.20 -9.92 -5.30
N GLN A 13 0.99 -10.58 -4.43
CA GLN A 13 0.60 -10.86 -3.06
C GLN A 13 0.40 -9.58 -2.25
N ALA A 14 1.34 -8.63 -2.31
CA ALA A 14 1.22 -7.35 -1.60
C ALA A 14 -0.01 -6.53 -2.05
N ILE A 15 -0.31 -6.53 -3.36
CA ILE A 15 -1.54 -5.92 -3.88
C ILE A 15 -2.79 -6.64 -3.34
N GLY A 16 -2.74 -7.97 -3.23
CA GLY A 16 -3.79 -8.77 -2.61
C GLY A 16 -4.03 -8.35 -1.16
N THR A 17 -2.98 -8.29 -0.35
CA THR A 17 -3.03 -7.84 1.05
C THR A 17 -3.63 -6.44 1.17
N ALA A 18 -3.20 -5.47 0.35
CA ALA A 18 -3.75 -4.12 0.37
C ALA A 18 -5.27 -4.10 0.08
N LYS A 19 -5.73 -4.91 -0.88
CA LYS A 19 -7.15 -5.05 -1.19
C LYS A 19 -7.94 -5.66 -0.03
N GLU A 20 -7.40 -6.67 0.64
CA GLU A 20 -8.01 -7.26 1.85
C GLU A 20 -8.10 -6.26 3.01
N MET A 21 -7.16 -5.33 3.10
CA MET A 21 -7.21 -4.19 4.04
C MET A 21 -8.24 -3.12 3.65
N GLY A 22 -8.90 -3.27 2.50
CA GLY A 22 -9.93 -2.38 1.98
C GLY A 22 -9.40 -1.21 1.14
N PHE A 23 -8.17 -1.31 0.62
CA PHE A 23 -7.68 -0.34 -0.36
C PHE A 23 -8.19 -0.65 -1.77
N GLU A 24 -8.59 0.42 -2.46
CA GLU A 24 -8.60 0.46 -3.92
C GLU A 24 -7.17 0.76 -4.39
N VAL A 25 -6.51 -0.23 -5.02
CA VAL A 25 -5.14 -0.07 -5.53
C VAL A 25 -5.18 0.48 -6.95
N ARG A 26 -4.58 1.64 -7.18
CA ARG A 26 -4.46 2.31 -8.48
C ARG A 26 -3.00 2.38 -8.90
N LYS A 27 -2.69 1.86 -10.09
CA LYS A 27 -1.41 2.10 -10.76
C LYS A 27 -1.61 3.22 -11.76
N ILE A 28 -0.97 4.36 -11.53
CA ILE A 28 -1.11 5.55 -12.38
C ILE A 28 0.26 6.17 -12.64
N VAL A 29 0.40 6.91 -13.74
CA VAL A 29 1.55 7.81 -13.90
C VAL A 29 1.36 8.96 -12.92
N LEU A 30 2.37 9.22 -12.10
CA LEU A 30 2.25 10.17 -11.00
C LEU A 30 2.76 11.58 -11.31
N ASP A 31 3.34 11.86 -12.48
CA ASP A 31 3.74 13.20 -12.95
C ASP A 31 4.21 14.15 -11.82
N GLU A 32 5.38 13.86 -11.25
CA GLU A 32 6.04 14.53 -10.11
C GLU A 32 5.42 14.31 -8.72
N GLN A 33 4.28 13.60 -8.62
CA GLN A 33 3.71 13.18 -7.35
C GLN A 33 4.41 11.94 -6.80
N MET A 34 4.35 11.78 -5.48
CA MET A 34 4.86 10.58 -4.81
C MET A 34 3.78 9.52 -4.67
N PRO A 35 4.16 8.22 -4.74
CA PRO A 35 3.32 7.11 -4.31
C PRO A 35 2.82 7.34 -2.89
N GLY A 36 1.63 6.83 -2.59
CA GLY A 36 1.03 7.12 -1.30
C GLY A 36 -0.36 6.55 -1.15
N TRP A 37 -1.01 6.92 -0.06
CA TRP A 37 -2.39 6.57 0.18
C TRP A 37 -3.19 7.76 0.70
N CYS A 38 -4.49 7.73 0.45
CA CYS A 38 -5.43 8.67 1.04
C CYS A 38 -6.74 7.98 1.41
N GLN A 39 -7.55 8.67 2.20
CA GLN A 39 -8.90 8.24 2.52
C GLN A 39 -9.90 9.35 2.19
N ILE A 40 -10.89 9.04 1.36
CA ILE A 40 -11.97 9.94 0.97
C ILE A 40 -13.28 9.31 1.44
N GLY A 41 -13.82 9.85 2.54
CA GLY A 41 -14.96 9.24 3.24
C GLY A 41 -14.64 7.80 3.65
N PRO A 42 -15.43 6.79 3.22
CA PRO A 42 -15.15 5.39 3.54
C PRO A 42 -14.10 4.73 2.63
N ARG A 43 -13.71 5.37 1.51
CA ARG A 43 -12.83 4.77 0.51
C ARG A 43 -11.37 5.03 0.86
N LYS A 44 -10.56 3.97 0.89
CA LYS A 44 -9.10 4.05 1.00
C LYS A 44 -8.52 3.81 -0.37
N ILE A 45 -7.64 4.68 -0.84
CA ILE A 45 -7.03 4.56 -2.17
C ILE A 45 -5.51 4.52 -1.98
N LEU A 46 -4.88 3.54 -2.61
CA LEU A 46 -3.43 3.36 -2.66
C LEU A 46 -2.95 3.63 -4.07
N PHE A 47 -1.97 4.51 -4.23
CA PHE A 47 -1.41 4.91 -5.51
C PHE A 47 0.01 4.35 -5.65
N LEU A 48 0.21 3.53 -6.68
CA LEU A 48 1.52 3.08 -7.13
C LEU A 48 1.90 3.84 -8.40
N ASP A 49 3.18 4.16 -8.52
CA ASP A 49 3.72 4.72 -9.75
C ASP A 49 3.78 3.62 -10.82
N LEU A 50 3.01 3.81 -11.89
CA LEU A 50 2.99 2.90 -13.02
C LEU A 50 4.33 2.89 -13.79
N THR A 51 5.08 3.99 -13.75
CA THR A 51 6.36 4.12 -14.46
C THR A 51 7.52 3.42 -13.74
N ALA A 52 7.34 3.12 -12.46
CA ALA A 52 8.32 2.42 -11.63
C ALA A 52 8.43 0.93 -12.01
N SER A 53 9.61 0.37 -11.82
CA SER A 53 9.87 -1.05 -11.98
C SER A 53 9.08 -1.89 -10.98
N THR A 54 8.96 -3.21 -11.23
CA THR A 54 8.28 -4.13 -10.30
C THR A 54 8.88 -4.13 -8.90
N GLY A 55 10.20 -3.95 -8.79
CA GLY A 55 10.90 -3.87 -7.50
C GLY A 55 10.51 -2.61 -6.73
N GLU A 56 10.59 -1.46 -7.39
CA GLU A 56 10.19 -0.17 -6.81
C GLU A 56 8.69 -0.14 -6.45
N GLN A 57 7.81 -0.71 -7.29
CA GLN A 57 6.39 -0.82 -6.95
C GLN A 57 6.15 -1.70 -5.70
N LEU A 58 6.99 -2.72 -5.49
CA LEU A 58 6.90 -3.55 -4.29
C LEU A 58 7.36 -2.79 -3.04
N GLU A 59 8.45 -2.03 -3.14
CA GLU A 59 8.91 -1.17 -2.05
C GLU A 59 7.86 -0.10 -1.71
N GLN A 60 7.28 0.56 -2.72
CA GLN A 60 6.21 1.54 -2.55
C GLN A 60 5.00 0.96 -1.79
N ILE A 61 4.51 -0.22 -2.16
CA ILE A 61 3.33 -0.80 -1.49
C ILE A 61 3.66 -1.21 -0.04
N ASP A 62 4.85 -1.72 0.22
CA ASP A 62 5.30 -2.10 1.56
C ASP A 62 5.38 -0.86 2.47
N GLU A 63 5.98 0.24 1.98
CA GLU A 63 6.06 1.52 2.70
C GLU A 63 4.68 2.14 2.97
N ILE A 64 3.80 2.10 1.98
CA ILE A 64 2.44 2.63 2.10
C ILE A 64 1.62 1.84 3.13
N ILE A 65 1.70 0.51 3.11
CA ILE A 65 1.02 -0.36 4.07
C ILE A 65 1.55 -0.09 5.48
N ALA A 66 2.88 0.03 5.65
CA ALA A 66 3.49 0.35 6.94
C ALA A 66 3.01 1.72 7.46
N SER A 67 3.02 2.75 6.61
CA SER A 67 2.49 4.09 6.92
C SER A 67 1.03 4.04 7.40
N TYR A 68 0.19 3.26 6.71
CA TYR A 68 -1.21 3.10 7.07
C TYR A 68 -1.40 2.40 8.42
N CYS A 69 -0.68 1.31 8.67
CA CYS A 69 -0.74 0.57 9.94
C CYS A 69 -0.34 1.46 11.12
N ASN A 70 0.79 2.18 11.00
CA ASN A 70 1.25 3.10 12.03
C ASN A 70 0.18 4.18 12.33
N GLN A 71 -0.38 4.82 11.30
CA GLN A 71 -1.41 5.84 11.51
C GLN A 71 -2.68 5.27 12.17
N ARG A 72 -3.02 4.00 11.92
CA ARG A 72 -4.16 3.35 12.60
C ARG A 72 -3.90 3.09 14.07
N GLU A 73 -2.69 2.69 14.43
CA GLU A 73 -2.29 2.44 15.81
C GLU A 73 -2.34 3.73 16.62
N ASP A 74 -1.76 4.81 16.09
CA ASP A 74 -1.80 6.14 16.71
C ASP A 74 -3.24 6.59 17.00
N ARG A 75 -4.17 6.38 16.06
CA ARG A 75 -5.60 6.71 16.24
C ARG A 75 -6.29 5.83 17.28
N ARG A 76 -5.84 4.58 17.45
CA ARG A 76 -6.39 3.65 18.45
C ARG A 76 -5.92 4.02 19.85
N GLU A 77 -4.63 4.33 19.99
CA GLU A 77 -4.04 4.77 21.27
C GLU A 77 -4.61 6.12 21.72
N GLY A 78 -4.70 7.09 20.81
CA GLY A 78 -5.32 8.38 21.11
C GLY A 78 -6.80 8.30 21.51
N ARG A 79 -7.50 7.21 21.15
CA ARG A 79 -8.88 6.93 21.58
C ARG A 79 -8.95 6.21 22.94
N LEU A 80 -7.90 5.49 23.34
CA LEU A 80 -7.82 4.82 24.65
C LEU A 80 -7.34 5.77 25.76
N ALA A 81 -6.62 6.84 25.39
CA ALA A 81 -6.10 7.85 26.31
C ALA A 81 -7.07 9.01 26.60
N ALA A 82 -8.27 9.01 26.02
CA ALA A 82 -9.32 10.03 26.17
C ALA A 82 -10.57 9.43 26.84
#